data_AF-A0A494Y0L1-F1
#
_entry.id   AF-A0A494Y0L1-F1
#
_cell.length_a   1.000
_cell.length_b   1.000
_cell.length_c   1.000
_cell.angle_alpha   90.00
_cell.angle_beta   90.00
_cell.angle_gamma   90.00
#
_symmetry.space_group_name_H-M   'P 1'
#
loop_
_entity.id
_entity.type
_entity.pdbx_description
1 polymer ?
#
loop_
_entity_poly.entity_id
_entity_poly.type
_entity_poly.pdbx_seq_one_letter_code
_entity_poly.pdbx_strand_id
1 'polypeptide(L)'
;MFQSSWLRKTRWIVVTLAATLFAGCSGNNPSSSPSSSPAAAVTQLCPASLDYSTTYTGGSSGGDYIKVQFDTTHLSYQMQFVLSDIPTTAGQINTTRAGDTITGSFHHATTFASAEQNRCTFVLDNGVSADGTYTVTINPADPPTLFVGEGIVTGGIPGATIEFDGVALLGNLGAIPSRTFDFFSFIGFAETETDFAKVAGAYNELGMHLSPTGTSFQTVSPQGWQPDVVNWNETLNADGSCTITTGSDYSCNTTGTPWTLRANADSTSDNVFVSQPTSSSSAYPSAGQEQPIILLAPSQAQAIMIVGKLGSALIPVVIRVGQSYIPSDNSALLNSVIDLEFGMSVLAPATALPASAITGSYIGPTSAPECAIVGNAGNIGLQGASEPSFNDLEPHPNLPGVFDGTYFDPTAGSCLDGTATSTLAANYTATTFNGATASFIAPSATATRTSAFSLDYTQSTPGLVGVTALQAFNASSNGSPVAIFNAGAIGWTIQVGGVYAMVMNSNLFNPFFSVGMVVQ
;
A
#
# COMPACT_ATOMS: atom_id res chain seq x y z
N MET A 1 -21.76 -67.07 -39.15
CA MET A 1 -23.24 -67.12 -39.05
C MET A 1 -23.65 -65.88 -38.25
N PHE A 2 -24.40 -64.95 -38.87
CA PHE A 2 -24.87 -63.61 -38.40
C PHE A 2 -23.80 -62.55 -38.09
N GLN A 3 -23.58 -61.48 -38.91
CA GLN A 3 -24.31 -60.18 -39.05
C GLN A 3 -24.46 -59.42 -37.71
N SER A 4 -24.17 -58.11 -37.52
CA SER A 4 -23.96 -56.95 -38.42
C SER A 4 -23.52 -55.68 -37.64
N SER A 5 -22.89 -54.71 -38.33
CA SER A 5 -22.94 -53.21 -38.13
C SER A 5 -22.31 -52.59 -36.84
N TRP A 6 -21.74 -51.37 -36.75
CA TRP A 6 -22.12 -50.03 -37.23
C TRP A 6 -20.93 -49.03 -37.24
N LEU A 7 -21.09 -47.93 -37.99
CA LEU A 7 -20.18 -46.79 -38.16
C LEU A 7 -19.93 -45.96 -36.88
N ARG A 8 -18.68 -45.52 -36.67
CA ARG A 8 -18.29 -44.51 -35.67
C ARG A 8 -18.43 -43.09 -36.24
N LYS A 9 -19.18 -42.22 -35.54
CA LYS A 9 -19.11 -40.76 -35.69
C LYS A 9 -18.47 -40.16 -34.43
N THR A 10 -17.44 -39.36 -34.66
CA THR A 10 -16.67 -38.57 -33.70
C THR A 10 -17.54 -37.45 -33.10
N ARG A 11 -17.49 -37.27 -31.77
CA ARG A 11 -18.07 -36.10 -31.09
C ARG A 11 -17.06 -35.53 -30.09
N TRP A 12 -16.88 -34.22 -30.19
CA TRP A 12 -16.12 -33.35 -29.32
C TRP A 12 -16.71 -33.35 -27.91
N ILE A 13 -15.86 -33.48 -26.89
CA ILE A 13 -16.25 -33.32 -25.49
C ILE A 13 -15.91 -31.89 -25.10
N VAL A 14 -16.96 -31.09 -24.85
CA VAL A 14 -16.89 -29.86 -24.08
C VAL A 14 -16.95 -30.27 -22.61
N VAL A 15 -15.90 -29.98 -21.85
CA VAL A 15 -15.90 -30.11 -20.39
C VAL A 15 -16.43 -28.80 -19.82
N THR A 16 -17.67 -28.82 -19.33
CA THR A 16 -18.26 -27.72 -18.58
C THR A 16 -17.92 -27.92 -17.10
N LEU A 17 -17.08 -27.05 -16.52
CA LEU A 17 -16.90 -26.94 -15.07
C LEU A 17 -18.16 -26.32 -14.47
N ALA A 18 -18.87 -27.07 -13.63
CA ALA A 18 -19.93 -26.53 -12.78
C ALA A 18 -19.34 -26.16 -11.41
N ALA A 19 -19.30 -24.86 -11.11
CA ALA A 19 -19.04 -24.36 -9.77
C ALA A 19 -20.21 -24.77 -8.86
N THR A 20 -19.91 -25.49 -7.77
CA THR A 20 -20.92 -25.91 -6.79
C THR A 20 -21.08 -24.82 -5.74
N LEU A 21 -22.02 -23.90 -5.97
CA LEU A 21 -22.56 -23.04 -4.91
C LEU A 21 -23.70 -23.81 -4.23
N PHE A 22 -23.53 -24.12 -2.94
CA PHE A 22 -24.61 -24.63 -2.11
C PHE A 22 -25.53 -23.47 -1.68
N ALA A 23 -26.74 -23.45 -2.22
CA ALA A 23 -27.90 -22.81 -1.62
C ALA A 23 -29.13 -23.68 -1.96
N GLY A 24 -29.35 -24.72 -1.16
CA GLY A 24 -30.51 -25.59 -1.31
C GLY A 24 -31.64 -25.13 -0.39
N CYS A 25 -32.76 -24.71 -0.98
CA CYS A 25 -34.11 -25.03 -0.47
C CYS A 25 -35.13 -24.89 -1.61
N SER A 26 -35.72 -26.03 -1.99
CA SER A 26 -36.89 -26.18 -2.87
C SER A 26 -38.15 -26.36 -2.01
N GLY A 27 -39.31 -25.90 -2.50
CA GLY A 27 -40.56 -25.78 -1.75
C GLY A 27 -41.45 -27.03 -1.65
N ASN A 28 -42.27 -27.00 -0.59
CA ASN A 28 -43.61 -27.55 -0.32
C ASN A 28 -43.94 -29.05 -0.44
N ASN A 29 -44.14 -29.67 0.75
CA ASN A 29 -45.37 -30.39 1.11
C ASN A 29 -45.59 -30.31 2.65
N PRO A 30 -46.84 -30.36 3.17
CA PRO A 30 -47.17 -29.87 4.50
C PRO A 30 -47.10 -30.92 5.61
N SER A 31 -47.10 -30.44 6.85
CA SER A 31 -47.26 -31.14 8.15
C SER A 31 -46.00 -31.67 8.84
N SER A 32 -45.38 -30.82 9.67
CA SER A 32 -45.06 -31.07 11.09
C SER A 32 -44.21 -29.90 11.62
N SER A 33 -44.43 -29.54 12.88
CA SER A 33 -43.94 -28.34 13.58
C SER A 33 -42.47 -28.00 13.31
N PRO A 34 -42.10 -26.71 13.15
CA PRO A 34 -40.70 -26.35 12.98
C PRO A 34 -40.01 -26.42 14.35
N SER A 35 -39.27 -27.49 14.59
CA SER A 35 -38.10 -27.41 15.47
C SER A 35 -37.16 -26.37 14.88
N SER A 36 -36.86 -25.34 15.65
CA SER A 36 -35.91 -24.28 15.29
C SER A 36 -34.53 -24.89 15.08
N SER A 37 -34.22 -25.26 13.84
CA SER A 37 -32.83 -25.42 13.41
C SER A 37 -32.13 -24.10 13.75
N PRO A 38 -30.98 -24.11 14.43
CA PRO A 38 -30.20 -22.90 14.61
C PRO A 38 -29.97 -22.30 13.23
N ALA A 39 -30.29 -21.02 13.07
CA ALA A 39 -29.84 -20.27 11.90
C ALA A 39 -28.32 -20.45 11.82
N ALA A 40 -27.79 -20.73 10.63
CA ALA A 40 -26.36 -20.77 10.41
C ALA A 40 -25.77 -19.47 10.99
N ALA A 41 -24.79 -19.58 11.88
CA ALA A 41 -24.14 -18.42 12.47
C ALA A 41 -23.60 -17.57 11.32
N VAL A 42 -24.03 -16.30 11.25
CA VAL A 42 -23.38 -15.33 10.37
C VAL A 42 -21.95 -15.21 10.85
N THR A 43 -20.98 -15.60 10.02
CA THR A 43 -19.56 -15.36 10.31
C THR A 43 -19.39 -13.85 10.45
N GLN A 44 -19.13 -13.37 11.66
CA GLN A 44 -18.87 -11.95 11.89
C GLN A 44 -17.50 -11.60 11.29
N LEU A 45 -17.46 -10.56 10.46
CA LEU A 45 -16.23 -10.10 9.82
C LEU A 45 -15.54 -9.02 10.66
N CYS A 46 -16.30 -8.28 11.46
CA CYS A 46 -15.83 -7.17 12.27
C CYS A 46 -16.58 -7.06 13.60
N PRO A 47 -16.05 -6.30 14.58
CA PRO A 47 -16.68 -6.13 15.88
C PRO A 47 -18.16 -5.73 15.77
N ALA A 48 -18.99 -6.24 16.69
CA ALA A 48 -20.43 -5.95 16.70
C ALA A 48 -20.73 -4.45 16.88
N SER A 49 -19.89 -3.77 17.66
CA SER A 49 -19.94 -2.32 17.88
C SER A 49 -18.55 -1.78 18.22
N LEU A 50 -18.31 -0.53 17.87
CA LEU A 50 -17.20 0.29 18.33
C LEU A 50 -17.78 1.57 18.97
N ASP A 51 -17.12 2.06 20.02
CA ASP A 51 -17.56 3.17 20.88
C ASP A 51 -16.40 4.10 21.29
N TYR A 52 -15.45 4.30 20.36
CA TYR A 52 -14.17 5.00 20.57
C TYR A 52 -13.18 4.34 21.56
N SER A 53 -13.52 3.23 22.21
CA SER A 53 -12.58 2.53 23.11
C SER A 53 -11.43 1.82 22.38
N THR A 54 -11.63 1.42 21.13
CA THR A 54 -10.61 0.76 20.31
C THR A 54 -9.88 1.76 19.43
N THR A 55 -8.58 1.93 19.65
CA THR A 55 -7.68 2.70 18.78
C THR A 55 -6.97 1.77 17.81
N TYR A 56 -7.16 2.02 16.51
CA TYR A 56 -6.35 1.39 15.47
C TYR A 56 -5.15 2.29 15.18
N THR A 57 -3.95 1.78 15.45
CA THR A 57 -2.67 2.44 15.20
C THR A 57 -2.12 1.96 13.87
N GLY A 58 -1.84 2.87 12.94
CA GLY A 58 -1.54 2.51 11.57
C GLY A 58 -0.77 3.55 10.79
N GLY A 59 -0.51 3.23 9.53
CA GLY A 59 0.25 4.07 8.61
C GLY A 59 -0.42 4.18 7.25
N SER A 60 -0.18 5.30 6.55
CA SER A 60 -0.69 5.55 5.20
C SER A 60 0.40 5.49 4.13
N SER A 61 0.00 5.30 2.88
CA SER A 61 0.89 5.39 1.71
C SER A 61 1.31 6.83 1.45
N GLY A 62 0.61 7.82 2.03
CA GLY A 62 0.99 9.24 2.02
C GLY A 62 2.04 9.60 3.08
N GLY A 63 2.56 8.61 3.82
CA GLY A 63 3.57 8.85 4.86
C GLY A 63 2.99 9.42 6.15
N ASP A 64 1.72 9.13 6.44
CA ASP A 64 1.10 9.52 7.70
C ASP A 64 1.19 8.41 8.73
N TYR A 65 1.62 8.74 9.95
CA TYR A 65 1.40 7.91 11.12
C TYR A 65 0.12 8.32 11.83
N ILE A 66 -0.86 7.40 11.92
CA ILE A 66 -2.24 7.74 12.29
C ILE A 66 -2.75 6.84 13.42
N LYS A 67 -3.60 7.43 14.27
CA LYS A 67 -4.51 6.70 15.16
C LYS A 67 -5.95 6.99 14.77
N VAL A 68 -6.74 5.94 14.54
CA VAL A 68 -8.16 6.07 14.17
C VAL A 68 -9.05 5.30 15.13
N GLN A 69 -10.20 5.88 15.47
CA GLN A 69 -11.21 5.30 16.34
C GLN A 69 -12.60 5.55 15.76
N PHE A 70 -13.55 4.67 16.07
CA PHE A 70 -14.90 4.72 15.51
C PHE A 70 -15.97 4.58 16.60
N ASP A 71 -17.11 5.22 16.37
CA ASP A 71 -18.36 5.03 17.07
C ASP A 71 -19.45 4.61 16.09
N THR A 72 -19.80 3.33 16.13
CA THR A 72 -20.82 2.71 15.26
C THR A 72 -22.25 3.03 15.67
N THR A 73 -22.48 3.52 16.89
CA THR A 73 -23.81 3.96 17.33
C THR A 73 -24.13 5.33 16.74
N HIS A 74 -23.13 6.23 16.75
CA HIS A 74 -23.28 7.59 16.23
C HIS A 74 -22.81 7.74 14.78
N LEU A 75 -22.28 6.68 14.17
CA LEU A 75 -21.71 6.69 12.81
C LEU A 75 -20.67 7.81 12.64
N SER A 76 -19.75 7.89 13.61
CA SER A 76 -18.72 8.92 13.66
C SER A 76 -17.34 8.34 13.90
N TYR A 77 -16.31 9.06 13.47
CA TYR A 77 -14.92 8.64 13.63
C TYR A 77 -14.05 9.80 14.15
N GLN A 78 -12.93 9.43 14.75
CA GLN A 78 -11.85 10.33 15.14
C GLN A 78 -10.57 9.83 14.50
N MET A 79 -9.80 10.73 13.90
CA MET A 79 -8.52 10.42 13.27
C MET A 79 -7.48 11.44 13.70
N GLN A 80 -6.44 10.96 14.36
CA GLN A 80 -5.28 11.74 14.78
C GLN A 80 -4.12 11.49 13.81
N PHE A 81 -3.63 12.54 13.18
CA PHE A 81 -2.41 12.52 12.37
C PHE A 81 -1.22 12.77 13.30
N VAL A 82 -0.62 11.71 13.83
CA VAL A 82 0.46 11.84 14.81
C VAL A 82 1.74 12.37 14.15
N LEU A 83 2.06 11.91 12.94
CA LEU A 83 3.11 12.45 12.07
C LEU A 83 2.59 12.50 10.63
N SER A 84 3.01 13.51 9.87
CA SER A 84 2.61 13.73 8.47
C SER A 84 3.42 14.86 7.85
N ASP A 85 3.87 14.69 6.61
CA ASP A 85 4.39 15.80 5.77
C ASP A 85 3.32 16.34 4.80
N ILE A 86 2.10 15.79 4.84
CA ILE A 86 0.98 16.23 4.02
C ILE A 86 0.49 17.62 4.47
N PRO A 87 0.44 18.62 3.57
CA PRO A 87 0.04 19.97 3.92
C PRO A 87 -1.45 20.07 4.23
N THR A 88 -1.82 20.98 5.14
CA THR A 88 -3.24 21.28 5.41
C THR A 88 -3.89 22.10 4.29
N THR A 89 -3.09 22.73 3.43
CA THR A 89 -3.55 23.53 2.28
C THR A 89 -2.50 23.46 1.16
N ALA A 90 -2.95 23.32 -0.09
CA ALA A 90 -2.08 23.31 -1.27
C ALA A 90 -1.17 24.55 -1.32
N GLY A 91 0.06 24.38 -1.82
CA GLY A 91 1.06 25.45 -1.91
C GLY A 91 1.81 25.74 -0.60
N GLN A 92 1.44 25.08 0.51
CA GLN A 92 2.17 25.17 1.77
C GLN A 92 3.10 23.96 1.96
N ILE A 93 4.22 24.19 2.65
CA ILE A 93 5.21 23.15 2.94
C ILE A 93 5.54 23.02 4.44
N ASN A 94 5.40 24.10 5.21
CA ASN A 94 5.72 24.10 6.65
C ASN A 94 4.53 23.75 7.54
N THR A 95 3.30 23.91 7.03
CA THR A 95 2.08 23.67 7.79
C THR A 95 1.44 22.38 7.30
N THR A 96 1.67 21.31 8.06
CA THR A 96 1.19 19.97 7.77
C THR A 96 0.07 19.58 8.72
N ARG A 97 -0.67 18.52 8.42
CA ARG A 97 -1.70 17.98 9.31
C ARG A 97 -1.14 17.27 10.55
N ALA A 98 0.19 17.23 10.74
CA ALA A 98 0.79 16.59 11.90
C ALA A 98 0.34 17.28 13.21
N GLY A 99 -0.09 16.48 14.17
CA GLY A 99 -0.65 16.92 15.45
C GLY A 99 -2.17 17.15 15.42
N ASP A 100 -2.79 17.26 14.25
CA ASP A 100 -4.23 17.49 14.14
C ASP A 100 -5.03 16.23 14.48
N THR A 101 -6.19 16.45 15.10
CA THR A 101 -7.23 15.42 15.27
C THR A 101 -8.51 15.92 14.62
N ILE A 102 -9.01 15.15 13.65
CA ILE A 102 -10.27 15.42 13.00
C ILE A 102 -11.38 14.53 13.57
N THR A 103 -12.59 15.06 13.63
CA THR A 103 -13.82 14.30 13.88
C THR A 103 -14.72 14.40 12.66
N GLY A 104 -15.33 13.30 12.26
CA GLY A 104 -16.24 13.27 11.12
C GLY A 104 -17.30 12.19 11.20
N SER A 105 -18.22 12.16 10.24
CA SER A 105 -19.20 11.10 10.06
C SER A 105 -18.78 10.09 9.01
N PHE A 106 -19.34 8.89 9.10
CA PHE A 106 -19.27 7.87 8.06
C PHE A 106 -20.64 7.23 7.86
N HIS A 107 -20.80 6.50 6.76
CA HIS A 107 -21.93 5.59 6.59
C HIS A 107 -21.45 4.19 6.20
N HIS A 108 -22.29 3.18 6.42
CA HIS A 108 -22.01 1.84 5.95
C HIS A 108 -22.19 1.75 4.43
N ALA A 109 -21.32 1.00 3.76
CA ALA A 109 -21.51 0.72 2.34
C ALA A 109 -22.85 -0.03 2.10
N THR A 110 -23.37 0.07 0.88
CA THR A 110 -24.63 -0.60 0.48
C THR A 110 -24.46 -1.45 -0.79
N THR A 111 -23.26 -1.48 -1.35
CA THR A 111 -22.96 -1.98 -2.69
C THR A 111 -22.27 -3.34 -2.70
N PHE A 112 -21.98 -3.92 -1.53
CA PHE A 112 -21.35 -5.24 -1.41
C PHE A 112 -22.35 -6.39 -1.46
N ALA A 113 -21.83 -7.60 -1.68
CA ALA A 113 -22.64 -8.80 -1.89
C ALA A 113 -23.40 -9.26 -0.63
N SER A 114 -22.88 -8.97 0.57
CA SER A 114 -23.53 -9.32 1.83
C SER A 114 -23.77 -8.13 2.75
N ALA A 115 -24.80 -8.23 3.59
CA ALA A 115 -25.09 -7.23 4.62
C ALA A 115 -23.95 -7.08 5.62
N GLU A 116 -23.21 -8.16 5.90
CA GLU A 116 -22.06 -8.14 6.81
C GLU A 116 -20.87 -7.40 6.19
N GLN A 117 -20.58 -7.59 4.90
CA GLN A 117 -19.56 -6.81 4.20
C GLN A 117 -19.91 -5.31 4.20
N ASN A 118 -21.17 -4.98 3.93
CA ASN A 118 -21.68 -3.62 4.02
C ASN A 118 -21.52 -3.03 5.43
N ARG A 119 -21.88 -3.79 6.47
CA ARG A 119 -21.74 -3.38 7.89
C ARG A 119 -20.29 -3.13 8.27
N CYS A 120 -19.35 -3.90 7.75
CA CYS A 120 -17.93 -3.79 8.08
C CYS A 120 -17.16 -2.81 7.16
N THR A 121 -17.85 -2.07 6.29
CA THR A 121 -17.24 -1.10 5.38
C THR A 121 -17.74 0.30 5.71
N PHE A 122 -16.84 1.18 6.13
CA PHE A 122 -17.13 2.55 6.57
C PHE A 122 -16.68 3.53 5.48
N VAL A 123 -17.62 4.24 4.89
CA VAL A 123 -17.37 5.25 3.86
C VAL A 123 -17.38 6.62 4.55
N LEU A 124 -16.27 7.35 4.50
CA LEU A 124 -16.12 8.62 5.20
C LEU A 124 -16.84 9.74 4.45
N ASP A 125 -17.58 10.58 5.18
CA ASP A 125 -18.37 11.67 4.58
C ASP A 125 -17.73 13.05 4.71
N ASN A 126 -17.06 13.31 5.85
CA ASN A 126 -16.46 14.60 6.21
C ASN A 126 -15.42 14.40 7.32
N GLY A 127 -14.72 15.46 7.70
CA GLY A 127 -13.83 15.50 8.86
C GLY A 127 -13.28 16.90 9.10
N VAL A 128 -13.26 17.35 10.36
CA VAL A 128 -12.82 18.70 10.73
C VAL A 128 -12.10 18.68 12.07
N SER A 129 -11.07 19.52 12.22
CA SER A 129 -10.39 19.74 13.50
C SER A 129 -11.29 20.46 14.50
N ALA A 130 -11.05 20.27 15.80
CA ALA A 130 -11.90 20.86 16.84
C ALA A 130 -11.95 22.41 16.82
N ASP A 131 -10.89 23.05 16.35
CA ASP A 131 -10.78 24.50 16.17
C ASP A 131 -11.25 24.99 14.78
N GLY A 132 -11.61 24.07 13.87
CA GLY A 132 -12.05 24.37 12.52
C GLY A 132 -10.95 24.87 11.58
N THR A 133 -9.68 24.81 11.97
CA THR A 133 -8.56 25.30 11.14
C THR A 133 -8.18 24.33 10.03
N TYR A 134 -8.48 23.04 10.19
CA TYR A 134 -8.27 22.01 9.19
C TYR A 134 -9.57 21.25 8.89
N THR A 135 -9.90 21.11 7.61
CA THR A 135 -11.02 20.31 7.11
C THR A 135 -10.50 19.42 5.99
N VAL A 136 -10.85 18.15 6.02
CA VAL A 136 -10.46 17.23 4.95
C VAL A 136 -11.32 17.45 3.70
N THR A 137 -10.69 17.35 2.53
CA THR A 137 -11.40 17.32 1.25
C THR A 137 -11.75 15.88 0.92
N ILE A 138 -13.04 15.59 0.74
CA ILE A 138 -13.52 14.27 0.32
C ILE A 138 -14.17 14.39 -1.05
N ASN A 139 -13.69 13.60 -2.00
CA ASN A 139 -14.34 13.44 -3.30
C ASN A 139 -15.55 12.50 -3.14
N PRO A 140 -16.80 12.98 -3.28
CA PRO A 140 -17.97 12.12 -3.10
C PRO A 140 -18.10 11.05 -4.19
N ALA A 141 -17.42 11.19 -5.34
CA ALA A 141 -17.38 10.17 -6.38
C ALA A 141 -16.41 9.01 -6.07
N ASP A 142 -15.44 9.25 -5.17
CA ASP A 142 -14.43 8.28 -4.74
C ASP A 142 -14.05 8.52 -3.27
N PRO A 143 -15.01 8.34 -2.34
CA PRO A 143 -14.78 8.67 -0.94
C PRO A 143 -13.78 7.69 -0.29
N PRO A 144 -12.94 8.15 0.66
CA PRO A 144 -12.12 7.27 1.47
C PRO A 144 -13.00 6.22 2.15
N THR A 145 -12.66 4.95 1.93
CA THR A 145 -13.44 3.81 2.39
C THR A 145 -12.55 2.90 3.22
N LEU A 146 -12.98 2.60 4.46
CA LEU A 146 -12.26 1.76 5.40
C LEU A 146 -13.00 0.44 5.60
N PHE A 147 -12.29 -0.67 5.45
CA PHE A 147 -12.73 -2.01 5.78
C PHE A 147 -12.25 -2.33 7.19
N VAL A 148 -13.20 -2.55 8.09
CA VAL A 148 -12.93 -2.91 9.48
C VAL A 148 -13.03 -4.43 9.60
N GLY A 149 -12.02 -5.05 10.23
CA GLY A 149 -12.02 -6.45 10.60
C GLY A 149 -11.81 -6.61 12.11
N GLU A 150 -11.72 -7.85 12.58
CA GLU A 150 -11.34 -8.14 13.97
C GLU A 150 -9.88 -7.75 14.23
N GLY A 151 -9.66 -6.63 14.93
CA GLY A 151 -8.34 -6.17 15.35
C GLY A 151 -7.50 -5.45 14.28
N ILE A 152 -8.05 -5.26 13.08
CA ILE A 152 -7.38 -4.62 11.94
C ILE A 152 -8.36 -3.74 11.16
N VAL A 153 -7.85 -2.66 10.56
CA VAL A 153 -8.57 -1.82 9.61
C VAL A 153 -7.65 -1.54 8.42
N THR A 154 -8.19 -1.54 7.21
CA THR A 154 -7.45 -1.15 5.99
C THR A 154 -8.37 -0.42 5.03
N GLY A 155 -7.84 0.35 4.09
CA GLY A 155 -8.64 1.07 3.10
C GLY A 155 -8.02 2.42 2.76
N GLY A 156 -8.82 3.47 2.68
CA GLY A 156 -8.36 4.84 2.38
C GLY A 156 -8.57 5.81 3.55
N ILE A 157 -7.61 6.70 3.78
CA ILE A 157 -7.73 7.91 4.60
C ILE A 157 -7.89 9.15 3.72
N PRO A 158 -8.45 10.27 4.21
CA PRO A 158 -8.60 11.46 3.39
C PRO A 158 -7.29 11.94 2.74
N GLY A 159 -7.36 12.23 1.44
CA GLY A 159 -6.23 12.70 0.65
C GLY A 159 -5.96 14.20 0.83
N ALA A 160 -5.19 14.76 -0.09
CA ALA A 160 -4.84 16.17 -0.11
C ALA A 160 -4.47 16.63 -1.52
N THR A 161 -4.48 17.95 -1.73
CA THR A 161 -3.78 18.56 -2.86
C THR A 161 -2.40 19.01 -2.38
N ILE A 162 -1.37 18.53 -3.07
CA ILE A 162 0.03 18.83 -2.76
C ILE A 162 0.62 19.59 -3.95
N GLU A 163 1.25 20.71 -3.66
CA GLU A 163 1.85 21.62 -4.64
C GLU A 163 2.86 22.50 -3.91
N PHE A 164 3.94 22.85 -4.59
CA PHE A 164 4.89 23.85 -4.10
C PHE A 164 5.61 24.50 -5.29
N ASP A 165 5.62 25.84 -5.34
CA ASP A 165 6.24 26.57 -6.45
C ASP A 165 7.77 26.44 -6.51
N GLY A 166 8.39 25.89 -5.44
CA GLY A 166 9.83 25.85 -5.28
C GLY A 166 10.39 27.11 -4.64
N VAL A 167 11.63 27.02 -4.15
CA VAL A 167 12.36 28.18 -3.65
C VAL A 167 12.96 28.93 -4.82
N ALA A 168 12.71 30.24 -4.93
CA ALA A 168 13.23 31.11 -6.00
C ALA A 168 14.75 31.37 -5.91
N LEU A 169 15.54 30.30 -5.93
CA LEU A 169 16.98 30.24 -5.91
C LEU A 169 17.39 29.35 -7.09
N LEU A 170 18.16 29.86 -8.04
CA LEU A 170 18.64 29.12 -9.22
C LEU A 170 17.53 28.43 -10.07
N GLY A 171 16.31 28.98 -10.09
CA GLY A 171 15.22 28.48 -10.93
C GLY A 171 14.27 27.50 -10.23
N ASN A 172 13.65 27.96 -9.13
CA ASN A 172 12.60 27.25 -8.38
C ASN A 172 13.01 25.84 -7.91
N LEU A 173 14.03 25.79 -7.07
CA LEU A 173 14.53 24.54 -6.49
C LEU A 173 13.46 23.84 -5.67
N GLY A 174 13.33 22.53 -5.91
CA GLY A 174 12.37 21.64 -5.26
C GLY A 174 10.91 21.96 -5.53
N ALA A 175 10.60 22.56 -6.69
CA ALA A 175 9.22 22.71 -7.15
C ALA A 175 8.51 21.35 -7.26
N ILE A 176 7.22 21.36 -6.97
CA ILE A 176 6.36 20.18 -6.94
C ILE A 176 5.13 20.48 -7.79
N PRO A 177 4.92 19.77 -8.90
CA PRO A 177 3.73 19.94 -9.71
C PRO A 177 2.47 19.68 -8.89
N SER A 178 1.44 20.51 -9.05
CA SER A 178 0.18 20.33 -8.35
C SER A 178 -0.43 18.95 -8.62
N ARG A 179 -0.84 18.25 -7.56
CA ARG A 179 -1.57 16.99 -7.67
C ARG A 179 -2.55 16.81 -6.52
N THR A 180 -3.73 16.28 -6.86
CA THR A 180 -4.78 15.97 -5.89
C THR A 180 -4.93 14.47 -5.75
N PHE A 181 -4.90 14.01 -4.50
CA PHE A 181 -5.18 12.64 -4.10
C PHE A 181 -6.57 12.60 -3.47
N ASP A 182 -7.43 11.71 -3.95
CA ASP A 182 -8.76 11.51 -3.35
C ASP A 182 -8.62 10.88 -1.95
N PHE A 183 -7.70 9.92 -1.83
CA PHE A 183 -7.33 9.29 -0.57
C PHE A 183 -5.92 8.69 -0.63
N PHE A 184 -5.35 8.37 0.53
CA PHE A 184 -4.15 7.55 0.66
C PHE A 184 -4.51 6.20 1.25
N SER A 185 -3.96 5.13 0.71
CA SER A 185 -4.05 3.77 1.26
C SER A 185 -3.63 3.75 2.73
N PHE A 186 -4.27 2.92 3.54
CA PHE A 186 -4.06 2.84 4.98
C PHE A 186 -4.21 1.42 5.49
N ILE A 187 -3.44 1.09 6.53
CA ILE A 187 -3.58 -0.11 7.34
C ILE A 187 -3.25 0.21 8.80
N GLY A 188 -4.07 -0.29 9.73
CA GLY A 188 -3.89 -0.08 11.15
C GLY A 188 -4.41 -1.23 12.00
N PHE A 189 -3.87 -1.36 13.21
CA PHE A 189 -4.09 -2.49 14.10
C PHE A 189 -4.56 -2.02 15.48
N ALA A 190 -5.51 -2.77 16.06
CA ALA A 190 -6.02 -2.49 17.41
C ALA A 190 -4.99 -2.81 18.50
N GLU A 191 -4.07 -3.74 18.21
CA GLU A 191 -2.96 -4.11 19.10
C GLU A 191 -1.64 -4.08 18.34
N THR A 192 -0.59 -3.61 19.00
CA THR A 192 0.78 -3.60 18.46
C THR A 192 1.76 -4.30 19.39
N GLU A 193 2.85 -4.82 18.84
CA GLU A 193 4.00 -5.33 19.59
C GLU A 193 4.99 -4.19 19.87
N THR A 194 5.54 -4.18 21.10
CA THR A 194 6.44 -3.11 21.58
C THR A 194 7.82 -3.62 21.97
N ASP A 195 8.01 -4.94 21.97
CA ASP A 195 9.30 -5.60 22.14
C ASP A 195 9.94 -5.89 20.78
N PHE A 196 10.91 -5.06 20.38
CA PHE A 196 11.61 -5.22 19.10
C PHE A 196 12.37 -6.55 19.00
N ALA A 197 12.77 -7.18 20.12
CA ALA A 197 13.47 -8.45 20.09
C ALA A 197 12.62 -9.58 19.46
N LYS A 198 11.29 -9.44 19.44
CA LYS A 198 10.37 -10.36 18.75
C LYS A 198 10.19 -10.07 17.27
N VAL A 199 10.64 -8.91 16.81
CA VAL A 199 10.64 -8.45 15.41
C VAL A 199 11.94 -8.83 14.72
N ALA A 200 12.96 -9.27 15.46
CA ALA A 200 14.23 -9.70 14.88
C ALA A 200 14.06 -10.88 13.92
N GLY A 201 14.67 -10.79 12.73
CA GLY A 201 14.56 -11.81 11.70
C GLY A 201 14.99 -11.31 10.33
N ALA A 202 15.05 -12.22 9.36
CA ALA A 202 15.19 -11.89 7.95
C ALA A 202 13.80 -11.73 7.33
N TYR A 203 13.61 -10.68 6.53
CA TYR A 203 12.34 -10.29 5.93
C TYR A 203 12.46 -10.07 4.42
N ASN A 204 11.35 -10.33 3.73
CA ASN A 204 11.06 -9.73 2.43
C ASN A 204 10.12 -8.56 2.65
N GLU A 205 10.37 -7.45 1.97
CA GLU A 205 9.59 -6.23 2.10
C GLU A 205 9.03 -5.82 0.73
N LEU A 206 7.72 -5.64 0.67
CA LEU A 206 7.02 -5.20 -0.54
C LEU A 206 6.23 -3.92 -0.26
N GLY A 207 6.34 -2.94 -1.16
CA GLY A 207 5.71 -1.64 -1.01
C GLY A 207 5.92 -0.71 -2.21
N MET A 208 5.56 0.54 -2.02
CA MET A 208 5.82 1.61 -2.99
C MET A 208 5.92 2.95 -2.28
N HIS A 209 6.87 3.77 -2.73
CA HIS A 209 7.00 5.16 -2.33
C HIS A 209 6.69 6.08 -3.51
N LEU A 210 6.29 7.31 -3.22
CA LEU A 210 6.22 8.41 -4.17
C LEU A 210 7.18 9.51 -3.74
N SER A 211 7.96 10.00 -4.69
CA SER A 211 8.88 11.13 -4.54
C SER A 211 8.31 12.36 -5.27
N PRO A 212 7.68 13.32 -4.57
CA PRO A 212 6.98 14.44 -5.21
C PRO A 212 7.89 15.36 -6.03
N THR A 213 9.15 15.54 -5.61
CA THR A 213 10.16 16.31 -6.34
C THR A 213 10.68 15.58 -7.58
N GLY A 214 10.51 14.26 -7.66
CA GLY A 214 11.10 13.44 -8.71
C GLY A 214 12.62 13.35 -8.61
N THR A 215 13.23 12.81 -9.67
CA THR A 215 14.68 12.62 -9.81
C THR A 215 15.14 12.98 -11.22
N SER A 216 16.46 13.00 -11.42
CA SER A 216 17.03 13.24 -12.74
C SER A 216 16.71 12.12 -13.74
N PHE A 217 16.31 10.93 -13.27
CA PHE A 217 15.96 9.76 -14.09
C PHE A 217 14.61 9.87 -14.83
N GLN A 218 13.80 10.88 -14.53
CA GLN A 218 12.51 11.09 -15.17
C GLN A 218 12.66 11.78 -16.54
N THR A 219 12.00 11.22 -17.56
CA THR A 219 12.07 11.70 -18.95
C THR A 219 10.91 12.58 -19.39
N VAL A 220 9.83 12.63 -18.62
CA VAL A 220 8.62 13.39 -18.95
C VAL A 220 8.57 14.68 -18.13
N SER A 221 7.89 15.69 -18.68
CA SER A 221 7.72 16.98 -18.01
C SER A 221 6.25 17.27 -17.70
N PRO A 222 5.95 17.95 -16.57
CA PRO A 222 6.91 18.36 -15.55
C PRO A 222 7.51 17.15 -14.79
N GLN A 223 8.74 17.28 -14.28
CA GLN A 223 9.29 16.27 -13.36
C GLN A 223 8.57 16.35 -12.02
N GLY A 224 8.53 15.23 -11.29
CA GLY A 224 7.81 15.09 -10.03
C GLY A 224 6.98 13.82 -9.99
N TRP A 225 6.46 13.50 -8.80
CA TRP A 225 5.61 12.34 -8.55
C TRP A 225 6.20 11.04 -9.11
N GLN A 226 7.47 10.78 -8.79
CA GLN A 226 8.12 9.54 -9.19
C GLN A 226 7.64 8.38 -8.31
N PRO A 227 7.15 7.28 -8.89
CA PRO A 227 6.87 6.07 -8.15
C PRO A 227 8.11 5.19 -8.06
N ASP A 228 8.48 4.83 -6.83
CA ASP A 228 9.64 4.00 -6.53
C ASP A 228 9.16 2.70 -5.86
N VAL A 229 9.62 1.57 -6.39
CA VAL A 229 9.24 0.26 -5.88
C VAL A 229 10.02 -0.08 -4.61
N VAL A 230 9.33 -0.66 -3.62
CA VAL A 230 9.96 -1.36 -2.51
C VAL A 230 9.83 -2.86 -2.78
N ASN A 231 10.97 -3.50 -3.03
CA ASN A 231 11.11 -4.95 -3.17
C ASN A 231 12.46 -5.35 -2.58
N TRP A 232 12.53 -5.31 -1.25
CA TRP A 232 13.78 -5.33 -0.51
C TRP A 232 13.89 -6.59 0.35
N ASN A 233 15.11 -6.88 0.78
CA ASN A 233 15.38 -7.94 1.75
C ASN A 233 16.22 -7.40 2.88
N GLU A 234 15.79 -7.55 4.12
CA GLU A 234 16.53 -7.01 5.27
C GLU A 234 16.59 -7.99 6.44
N THR A 235 17.66 -7.91 7.21
CA THR A 235 17.82 -8.67 8.45
C THR A 235 17.82 -7.72 9.63
N LEU A 236 16.70 -7.69 10.35
CA LEU A 236 16.52 -6.91 11.57
C LEU A 236 17.11 -7.67 12.77
N ASN A 237 18.02 -7.02 13.48
CA ASN A 237 18.64 -7.55 14.69
C ASN A 237 17.79 -7.20 15.91
N ALA A 238 17.91 -7.97 16.99
CA ALA A 238 17.11 -7.77 18.21
C ALA A 238 17.37 -6.43 18.93
N ASP A 239 18.48 -5.75 18.63
CA ASP A 239 18.82 -4.43 19.15
C ASP A 239 18.28 -3.27 18.28
N GLY A 240 17.50 -3.57 17.24
CA GLY A 240 16.97 -2.58 16.32
C GLY A 240 17.87 -2.31 15.11
N SER A 241 19.13 -2.73 15.12
CA SER A 241 20.01 -2.51 13.97
C SER A 241 19.62 -3.41 12.79
N CYS A 242 20.10 -3.07 11.59
CA CYS A 242 19.88 -3.88 10.40
C CYS A 242 21.21 -4.37 9.81
N THR A 243 21.21 -5.63 9.36
CA THR A 243 22.32 -6.24 8.63
C THR A 243 21.94 -6.42 7.17
N ILE A 244 22.79 -5.93 6.27
CA ILE A 244 22.59 -6.07 4.82
C ILE A 244 22.52 -7.56 4.46
N THR A 245 21.44 -7.94 3.78
CA THR A 245 21.26 -9.28 3.23
C THR A 245 22.17 -9.45 2.02
N THR A 246 23.12 -10.38 2.10
CA THR A 246 24.07 -10.66 1.01
C THR A 246 23.36 -10.99 -0.29
N GLY A 247 23.73 -10.29 -1.38
CA GLY A 247 23.18 -10.52 -2.73
C GLY A 247 21.78 -9.94 -2.94
N SER A 248 21.32 -9.06 -2.04
CA SER A 248 20.09 -8.30 -2.25
C SER A 248 20.36 -7.07 -3.13
N ASP A 249 19.38 -6.72 -3.97
CA ASP A 249 19.37 -5.47 -4.75
C ASP A 249 19.18 -4.24 -3.83
N TYR A 250 18.56 -4.43 -2.66
CA TYR A 250 18.32 -3.40 -1.65
C TYR A 250 18.06 -4.01 -0.27
N SER A 251 18.78 -3.52 0.74
CA SER A 251 18.70 -4.02 2.11
C SER A 251 18.92 -2.91 3.11
N CYS A 252 18.16 -2.93 4.22
CA CYS A 252 18.28 -1.96 5.31
C CYS A 252 17.96 -0.50 4.92
N ASN A 253 17.29 -0.26 3.79
CA ASN A 253 16.87 1.07 3.37
C ASN A 253 15.63 1.60 4.12
N THR A 254 15.07 0.82 5.04
CA THR A 254 14.14 1.29 6.07
C THR A 254 14.83 1.62 7.40
N THR A 255 16.14 1.38 7.54
CA THR A 255 16.84 1.48 8.82
C THR A 255 17.98 2.50 8.72
N GLY A 256 17.71 3.73 9.15
CA GLY A 256 18.76 4.74 9.36
C GLY A 256 19.50 4.46 10.68
N THR A 257 18.88 4.80 11.81
CA THR A 257 19.32 4.38 13.14
C THR A 257 18.68 3.06 13.54
N PRO A 258 19.25 2.32 14.51
CA PRO A 258 18.55 1.18 15.10
C PRO A 258 17.12 1.53 15.52
N TRP A 259 16.18 0.67 15.19
CA TRP A 259 14.78 0.81 15.56
C TRP A 259 14.62 0.89 17.07
N THR A 260 13.96 1.94 17.53
CA THR A 260 13.67 2.13 18.97
C THR A 260 12.19 2.39 19.17
N LEU A 261 11.67 1.99 20.33
CA LEU A 261 10.29 2.28 20.69
C LEU A 261 10.09 3.79 20.74
N ARG A 262 9.17 4.30 19.92
CA ARG A 262 8.86 5.73 19.87
C ARG A 262 8.17 6.15 21.16
N ALA A 263 8.52 7.34 21.64
CA ALA A 263 7.87 7.98 22.76
C ALA A 263 7.04 9.19 22.31
N ASN A 264 5.93 9.43 23.00
CA ASN A 264 5.17 10.67 22.93
C ASN A 264 5.96 11.84 23.54
N ALA A 265 5.48 13.07 23.34
CA ALA A 265 6.10 14.26 23.90
C ALA A 265 6.18 14.24 25.44
N ASP A 266 5.27 13.52 26.11
CA ASP A 266 5.26 13.31 27.56
C ASP A 266 6.11 12.11 28.02
N SER A 267 6.93 11.54 27.13
CA SER A 267 7.79 10.36 27.35
C SER A 267 7.05 9.04 27.56
N THR A 268 5.73 8.99 27.40
CA THR A 268 5.00 7.71 27.39
C THR A 268 5.25 6.96 26.08
N SER A 269 5.14 5.63 26.09
CA SER A 269 5.28 4.81 24.89
C SER A 269 4.20 5.14 23.86
N ASP A 270 4.60 5.29 22.60
CA ASP A 270 3.69 5.47 21.48
C ASP A 270 3.38 4.16 20.73
N ASN A 271 3.87 3.04 21.26
CA ASN A 271 3.59 1.67 20.82
C ASN A 271 3.88 1.38 19.32
N VAL A 272 4.82 2.13 18.74
CA VAL A 272 5.40 1.92 17.41
C VAL A 272 6.91 2.12 17.48
N PHE A 273 7.66 1.61 16.52
CA PHE A 273 9.10 1.84 16.45
C PHE A 273 9.43 2.97 15.47
N VAL A 274 10.53 3.67 15.74
CA VAL A 274 11.04 4.75 14.89
C VAL A 274 12.51 4.49 14.52
N SER A 275 12.82 4.82 13.27
CA SER A 275 14.17 4.83 12.69
C SER A 275 14.39 6.21 12.07
N GLN A 276 15.52 6.83 12.40
CA GLN A 276 15.84 8.23 12.05
C GLN A 276 17.14 8.30 11.26
N PRO A 277 17.52 9.47 10.72
CA PRO A 277 18.84 9.63 10.10
C PRO A 277 19.96 9.37 11.11
N THR A 278 21.06 8.74 10.66
CA THR A 278 22.19 8.38 11.53
C THR A 278 22.93 9.57 12.12
N SER A 279 22.82 10.74 11.50
CA SER A 279 23.42 11.99 11.95
C SER A 279 22.68 13.19 11.41
N SER A 280 22.91 14.36 12.01
CA SER A 280 22.47 15.67 11.48
C SER A 280 23.23 16.11 10.22
N SER A 281 23.85 15.19 9.49
CA SER A 281 24.51 15.46 8.21
C SER A 281 24.20 14.39 7.17
N SER A 282 23.34 13.42 7.51
CA SER A 282 22.94 12.32 6.64
C SER A 282 21.46 12.45 6.36
N ALA A 283 21.06 12.25 5.11
CA ALA A 283 19.66 12.08 4.76
C ALA A 283 19.11 10.80 5.40
N TYR A 284 17.80 10.76 5.62
CA TYR A 284 17.13 9.48 5.76
C TYR A 284 17.15 8.74 4.42
N PRO A 285 17.35 7.41 4.37
CA PRO A 285 17.29 6.66 3.12
C PRO A 285 15.99 6.94 2.32
N SER A 286 16.14 7.03 1.00
CA SER A 286 15.05 7.12 0.02
C SER A 286 14.81 5.77 -0.64
N ALA A 287 13.60 5.56 -1.14
CA ALA A 287 13.33 4.54 -2.14
C ALA A 287 13.71 5.09 -3.52
N GLY A 288 14.64 4.41 -4.20
CA GLY A 288 15.12 4.82 -5.53
C GLY A 288 16.65 4.96 -5.56
N GLN A 289 17.19 5.27 -6.74
CA GLN A 289 18.64 5.34 -7.00
C GLN A 289 19.20 6.76 -6.90
N GLU A 290 18.39 7.72 -6.41
CA GLU A 290 18.77 9.11 -6.16
C GLU A 290 18.22 9.57 -4.81
N GLN A 291 18.97 10.44 -4.14
CA GLN A 291 18.62 11.00 -2.83
C GLN A 291 17.81 12.29 -2.99
N PRO A 292 16.99 12.68 -1.99
CA PRO A 292 16.20 13.91 -2.03
C PRO A 292 17.08 15.17 -2.13
N ILE A 293 16.47 16.27 -2.57
CA ILE A 293 17.17 17.55 -2.75
C ILE A 293 17.49 18.16 -1.37
N ILE A 294 18.77 18.08 -0.98
CA ILE A 294 19.31 18.65 0.25
C ILE A 294 20.18 19.86 -0.09
N LEU A 295 19.78 21.06 0.37
CA LEU A 295 20.57 22.28 0.12
C LEU A 295 21.74 22.44 1.10
N LEU A 296 21.46 22.59 2.41
CA LEU A 296 22.50 22.58 3.47
C LEU A 296 22.06 21.95 4.80
N ALA A 297 20.75 21.82 5.08
CA ALA A 297 20.26 21.13 6.27
C ALA A 297 19.90 19.68 5.90
N PRO A 298 20.33 18.67 6.66
CA PRO A 298 19.94 17.28 6.40
C PRO A 298 18.42 17.12 6.51
N SER A 299 17.86 16.20 5.72
CA SER A 299 16.48 15.77 5.95
C SER A 299 16.33 15.11 7.31
N GLN A 300 15.25 15.46 8.02
CA GLN A 300 14.80 14.77 9.24
C GLN A 300 13.63 13.82 8.96
N ALA A 301 13.47 13.38 7.71
CA ALA A 301 12.57 12.28 7.39
C ALA A 301 12.90 11.04 8.25
N GLN A 302 11.91 10.21 8.47
CA GLN A 302 12.03 9.07 9.38
C GLN A 302 11.08 7.96 8.96
N ALA A 303 11.39 6.73 9.35
CA ALA A 303 10.44 5.64 9.22
C ALA A 303 9.76 5.32 10.55
N ILE A 304 8.50 4.92 10.45
CA ILE A 304 7.70 4.38 11.55
C ILE A 304 7.37 2.94 11.20
N MET A 305 7.71 2.01 12.10
CA MET A 305 7.32 0.61 12.00
C MET A 305 6.18 0.33 12.97
N ILE A 306 5.02 0.00 12.41
CA ILE A 306 3.85 -0.48 13.14
C ILE A 306 3.87 -2.00 13.08
N VAL A 307 4.10 -2.66 14.22
CA VAL A 307 4.06 -4.12 14.31
C VAL A 307 2.71 -4.56 14.83
N GLY A 308 1.77 -4.78 13.92
CA GLY A 308 0.41 -5.20 14.23
C GLY A 308 0.35 -6.62 14.81
N LYS A 309 -0.53 -6.84 15.79
CA LYS A 309 -0.84 -8.17 16.31
C LYS A 309 -2.18 -8.62 15.77
N LEU A 310 -2.18 -9.70 15.00
CA LEU A 310 -3.41 -10.32 14.48
C LEU A 310 -3.38 -11.82 14.76
N GLY A 311 -4.18 -12.26 15.73
CA GLY A 311 -4.09 -13.62 16.27
C GLY A 311 -2.70 -13.86 16.88
N SER A 312 -1.96 -14.85 16.38
CA SER A 312 -0.58 -15.13 16.81
C SER A 312 0.49 -14.50 15.91
N ALA A 313 0.10 -13.76 14.86
CA ALA A 313 1.04 -13.17 13.91
C ALA A 313 1.46 -11.76 14.33
N LEU A 314 2.74 -11.45 14.09
CA LEU A 314 3.29 -10.11 14.11
C LEU A 314 3.42 -9.62 12.67
N ILE A 315 2.82 -8.49 12.36
CA ILE A 315 2.72 -7.94 11.00
C ILE A 315 3.43 -6.58 11.00
N PRO A 316 4.72 -6.52 10.61
CA PRO A 316 5.42 -5.25 10.48
C PRO A 316 4.99 -4.52 9.21
N VAL A 317 4.50 -3.30 9.39
CA VAL A 317 4.24 -2.32 8.33
C VAL A 317 5.17 -1.15 8.56
N VAL A 318 5.91 -0.75 7.53
CA VAL A 318 6.79 0.42 7.58
C VAL A 318 6.16 1.52 6.74
N ILE A 319 6.20 2.73 7.26
CA ILE A 319 5.90 3.95 6.51
C ILE A 319 7.10 4.88 6.54
N ARG A 320 7.35 5.56 5.42
CA ARG A 320 8.31 6.66 5.35
C ARG A 320 7.55 7.98 5.50
N VAL A 321 7.91 8.74 6.52
CA VAL A 321 7.39 10.10 6.75
C VAL A 321 8.43 11.07 6.23
N GLY A 322 8.07 11.83 5.19
CA GLY A 322 8.88 12.92 4.67
C GLY A 322 9.13 14.02 5.70
N GLN A 323 10.05 14.92 5.39
CA GLN A 323 10.25 16.14 6.14
C GLN A 323 10.65 17.27 5.21
N SER A 324 9.84 18.32 5.22
CA SER A 324 10.18 19.57 4.55
C SER A 324 10.15 20.77 5.47
N TYR A 325 10.98 21.75 5.14
CA TYR A 325 11.05 23.01 5.87
C TYR A 325 11.67 24.10 5.02
N ILE A 326 10.97 25.23 4.88
CA ILE A 326 11.48 26.44 4.24
C ILE A 326 11.45 27.58 5.28
N PRO A 327 12.60 28.18 5.63
CA PRO A 327 12.61 29.28 6.58
C PRO A 327 11.91 30.52 6.01
N SER A 328 11.22 31.27 6.88
CA SER A 328 10.52 32.50 6.49
C SER A 328 11.46 33.67 6.16
N ASP A 329 12.72 33.60 6.61
CA ASP A 329 13.75 34.60 6.32
C ASP A 329 14.54 34.20 5.06
N ASN A 330 14.50 35.05 4.04
CA ASN A 330 15.23 34.86 2.79
C ASN A 330 16.75 34.71 3.00
N SER A 331 17.31 35.28 4.07
CA SER A 331 18.74 35.14 4.40
C SER A 331 19.13 33.72 4.84
N ALA A 332 18.14 32.92 5.24
CA ALA A 332 18.30 31.57 5.76
C ALA A 332 17.88 30.48 4.76
N LEU A 333 17.52 30.80 3.51
CA LEU A 333 16.99 29.83 2.53
C LEU A 333 17.90 28.63 2.26
N LEU A 334 19.20 28.74 2.54
CA LEU A 334 20.10 27.60 2.41
C LEU A 334 19.84 26.52 3.47
N ASN A 335 19.12 26.82 4.56
CA ASN A 335 18.64 25.85 5.55
C ASN A 335 17.34 25.15 5.13
N SER A 336 16.93 25.29 3.86
CA SER A 336 15.75 24.62 3.33
C SER A 336 15.98 23.12 3.18
N VAL A 337 14.94 22.35 3.49
CA VAL A 337 14.85 20.91 3.25
C VAL A 337 13.59 20.62 2.45
N ILE A 338 13.71 19.83 1.39
CA ILE A 338 12.59 19.35 0.59
C ILE A 338 12.77 17.84 0.39
N ASP A 339 12.30 17.08 1.37
CA ASP A 339 12.24 15.62 1.33
C ASP A 339 10.80 15.20 1.57
N LEU A 340 10.00 15.23 0.51
CA LEU A 340 8.57 14.87 0.58
C LEU A 340 8.33 13.43 0.17
N GLU A 341 9.38 12.60 0.09
CA GLU A 341 9.15 11.21 -0.26
C GLU A 341 8.36 10.53 0.86
N PHE A 342 7.32 9.84 0.46
CA PHE A 342 6.43 9.14 1.35
C PHE A 342 6.07 7.78 0.76
N GLY A 343 5.67 6.84 1.61
CA GLY A 343 5.23 5.54 1.14
C GLY A 343 4.96 4.56 2.26
N MET A 344 4.49 3.38 1.85
CA MET A 344 4.27 2.27 2.77
C MET A 344 4.82 0.97 2.19
N SER A 345 5.16 0.06 3.09
CA SER A 345 5.57 -1.30 2.78
C SER A 345 5.17 -2.27 3.89
N VAL A 346 5.13 -3.55 3.55
CA VAL A 346 4.83 -4.64 4.48
C VAL A 346 6.00 -5.62 4.47
N LEU A 347 6.37 -6.10 5.66
CA LEU A 347 7.42 -7.09 5.82
C LEU A 347 6.82 -8.46 6.14
N ALA A 348 7.33 -9.50 5.49
CA ALA A 348 7.02 -10.88 5.82
C ALA A 348 8.31 -11.67 6.07
N PRO A 349 8.35 -12.57 7.09
CA PRO A 349 9.54 -13.37 7.35
C PRO A 349 10.02 -14.11 6.09
N ALA A 350 11.33 -14.10 5.85
CA ALA A 350 11.98 -14.81 4.75
C ALA A 350 12.06 -16.32 5.03
N THR A 351 10.90 -16.95 5.20
CA THR A 351 10.73 -18.37 5.46
C THR A 351 10.16 -19.06 4.23
N ALA A 352 10.75 -20.19 3.83
CA ALA A 352 10.30 -20.92 2.66
C ALA A 352 8.81 -21.30 2.76
N LEU A 353 8.05 -20.96 1.72
CA LEU A 353 6.63 -21.24 1.66
C LEU A 353 6.37 -22.54 0.88
N PRO A 354 5.54 -23.47 1.40
CA PRO A 354 5.11 -24.60 0.60
C PRO A 354 4.28 -24.12 -0.60
N ALA A 355 4.17 -24.96 -1.63
CA ALA A 355 3.27 -24.69 -2.74
C ALA A 355 1.85 -24.44 -2.22
N SER A 356 1.18 -23.41 -2.75
CA SER A 356 -0.18 -23.01 -2.32
C SER A 356 -0.26 -22.53 -0.86
N ALA A 357 0.84 -22.03 -0.26
CA ALA A 357 0.82 -21.52 1.11
C ALA A 357 -0.13 -20.33 1.29
N ILE A 358 -0.20 -19.45 0.28
CA ILE A 358 -1.08 -18.30 0.30
C ILE A 358 -2.47 -18.73 -0.15
N THR A 359 -3.44 -18.61 0.75
CA THR A 359 -4.83 -18.98 0.51
C THR A 359 -5.77 -17.98 1.16
N GLY A 360 -7.02 -17.94 0.69
CA GLY A 360 -8.08 -17.15 1.28
C GLY A 360 -8.49 -15.94 0.44
N SER A 361 -9.43 -15.20 0.98
CA SER A 361 -9.95 -13.97 0.38
C SER A 361 -9.48 -12.78 1.22
N TYR A 362 -9.08 -11.71 0.55
CA TYR A 362 -8.55 -10.50 1.17
C TYR A 362 -9.28 -9.30 0.59
N ILE A 363 -9.35 -8.21 1.36
CA ILE A 363 -9.85 -6.92 0.91
C ILE A 363 -8.81 -5.86 1.28
N GLY A 364 -8.58 -4.90 0.39
CA GLY A 364 -7.75 -3.76 0.73
C GLY A 364 -7.54 -2.78 -0.42
N PRO A 365 -6.83 -1.68 -0.12
CA PRO A 365 -6.53 -0.65 -1.09
C PRO A 365 -5.39 -1.07 -2.03
N THR A 366 -5.29 -0.35 -3.14
CA THR A 366 -4.18 -0.44 -4.08
C THR A 366 -3.52 0.92 -4.23
N SER A 367 -2.39 0.97 -4.93
CA SER A 367 -1.70 2.20 -5.26
C SER A 367 -2.30 2.98 -6.43
N ALA A 368 -3.42 2.53 -7.01
CA ALA A 368 -4.05 3.20 -8.16
C ALA A 368 -4.52 4.65 -7.86
N PRO A 369 -5.13 4.96 -6.69
CA PRO A 369 -5.46 6.33 -6.31
C PRO A 369 -4.22 7.24 -6.23
N GLU A 370 -3.07 6.69 -5.82
CA GLU A 370 -1.84 7.44 -5.66
C GLU A 370 -1.01 7.49 -6.94
N CYS A 371 -1.02 6.46 -7.78
CA CYS A 371 -0.29 6.42 -9.04
C CYS A 371 -0.74 5.24 -9.92
N ALA A 372 -1.79 5.43 -10.73
CA ALA A 372 -2.25 4.43 -11.69
C ALA A 372 -1.55 4.52 -13.05
N ILE A 373 -1.34 5.75 -13.54
CA ILE A 373 -0.83 6.00 -14.90
C ILE A 373 0.50 6.73 -14.80
N VAL A 374 1.54 6.11 -15.35
CA VAL A 374 2.91 6.63 -15.29
C VAL A 374 3.42 6.97 -16.68
N GLY A 375 3.78 8.24 -16.88
CA GLY A 375 4.45 8.69 -18.09
C GLY A 375 5.93 8.35 -18.04
N ASN A 376 6.46 7.79 -19.13
CA ASN A 376 7.88 7.60 -19.34
C ASN A 376 8.17 7.63 -20.86
N ALA A 377 9.25 8.31 -21.25
CA ALA A 377 9.71 8.42 -22.64
C ALA A 377 11.03 7.67 -22.90
N GLY A 378 11.36 6.70 -22.05
CA GLY A 378 12.55 5.86 -22.12
C GLY A 378 13.52 6.08 -20.96
N ASN A 379 14.71 5.49 -21.12
CA ASN A 379 15.86 5.62 -20.23
C ASN A 379 16.79 6.73 -20.74
N ILE A 380 17.43 7.46 -19.83
CA ILE A 380 18.30 8.61 -20.15
C ILE A 380 19.80 8.28 -20.21
N GLY A 381 20.20 7.07 -19.83
CA GLY A 381 21.59 6.63 -19.76
C GLY A 381 22.39 7.31 -18.65
N LEU A 382 21.72 7.67 -17.54
CA LEU A 382 22.40 8.14 -16.34
C LEU A 382 22.60 6.97 -15.38
N GLN A 383 23.82 6.86 -14.89
CA GLN A 383 24.27 5.83 -13.95
C GLN A 383 23.61 6.03 -12.57
N GLY A 384 23.16 4.93 -11.95
CA GLY A 384 22.66 4.94 -10.58
C GLY A 384 23.76 5.22 -9.56
N ALA A 385 23.41 5.81 -8.41
CA ALA A 385 24.38 6.05 -7.36
C ALA A 385 24.64 4.76 -6.54
N SER A 386 25.88 4.26 -6.61
CA SER A 386 26.34 3.13 -5.79
C SER A 386 26.25 3.44 -4.28
N GLU A 387 25.68 2.53 -3.51
CA GLU A 387 25.56 2.61 -2.04
C GLU A 387 25.79 1.22 -1.41
N PRO A 388 26.02 1.09 -0.09
CA PRO A 388 26.33 -0.21 0.52
C PRO A 388 25.33 -1.33 0.22
N SER A 389 24.06 -0.97 0.00
CA SER A 389 22.92 -1.82 -0.31
C SER A 389 22.65 -2.03 -1.80
N PHE A 390 23.31 -1.27 -2.69
CA PHE A 390 23.05 -1.27 -4.13
C PHE A 390 24.35 -1.08 -4.92
N ASN A 391 24.68 -2.08 -5.74
CA ASN A 391 25.89 -2.13 -6.56
C ASN A 391 25.58 -1.87 -8.03
N ASP A 392 25.73 -0.62 -8.47
CA ASP A 392 25.45 -0.19 -9.84
C ASP A 392 26.32 -0.88 -10.92
N LEU A 393 27.34 -1.64 -10.55
CA LEU A 393 28.17 -2.42 -11.49
C LEU A 393 27.58 -3.79 -11.85
N GLU A 394 26.39 -4.11 -11.34
CA GLU A 394 25.72 -5.39 -11.56
C GLU A 394 24.31 -5.20 -12.13
N PRO A 395 23.75 -6.22 -12.83
CA PRO A 395 22.37 -6.17 -13.30
C PRO A 395 21.39 -6.35 -12.14
N HIS A 396 20.38 -5.47 -12.09
CA HIS A 396 19.28 -5.55 -11.12
C HIS A 396 17.95 -5.89 -11.82
N PRO A 397 17.63 -7.17 -12.06
CA PRO A 397 16.47 -7.57 -12.86
C PRO A 397 15.12 -7.26 -12.19
N ASN A 398 15.12 -6.91 -10.91
CA ASN A 398 13.93 -6.60 -10.13
C ASN A 398 13.68 -5.10 -9.97
N LEU A 399 14.53 -4.25 -10.56
CA LEU A 399 14.46 -2.80 -10.45
C LEU A 399 14.19 -2.14 -11.81
N PRO A 400 13.56 -0.95 -11.82
CA PRO A 400 13.35 -0.19 -13.05
C PRO A 400 14.69 0.33 -13.61
N GLY A 401 15.17 -0.24 -14.70
CA GLY A 401 16.43 0.18 -15.31
C GLY A 401 16.96 -0.76 -16.36
N VAL A 402 18.13 -0.40 -16.91
CA VAL A 402 18.85 -1.19 -17.91
C VAL A 402 20.30 -1.29 -17.49
N PHE A 403 20.85 -2.50 -17.47
CA PHE A 403 22.29 -2.69 -17.34
C PHE A 403 22.94 -2.60 -18.72
N ASP A 404 23.82 -1.62 -18.93
CA ASP A 404 24.44 -1.35 -20.23
C ASP A 404 25.65 -2.27 -20.55
N GLY A 405 26.02 -3.12 -19.60
CA GLY A 405 27.20 -3.99 -19.64
C GLY A 405 28.34 -3.51 -18.74
N THR A 406 28.25 -2.29 -18.21
CA THR A 406 29.20 -1.68 -17.27
C THR A 406 28.48 -1.15 -16.03
N TYR A 407 27.38 -0.41 -16.22
CA TYR A 407 26.61 0.22 -15.17
C TYR A 407 25.11 -0.08 -15.32
N PHE A 408 24.41 -0.01 -14.20
CA PHE A 408 22.95 0.01 -14.15
C PHE A 408 22.46 1.45 -14.29
N ASP A 409 21.67 1.69 -15.33
CA ASP A 409 21.02 2.96 -15.62
C ASP A 409 19.55 2.91 -15.16
N PRO A 410 19.19 3.59 -14.06
CA PRO A 410 17.83 3.59 -13.54
C PRO A 410 16.84 4.24 -14.52
N THR A 411 15.59 3.78 -14.50
CA THR A 411 14.50 4.36 -15.29
C THR A 411 13.36 4.77 -14.39
N ALA A 412 13.07 6.07 -14.33
CA ALA A 412 11.94 6.59 -13.57
C ALA A 412 10.82 7.08 -14.48
N GLY A 413 9.59 6.92 -14.01
CA GLY A 413 8.40 7.51 -14.62
C GLY A 413 7.84 8.63 -13.76
N SER A 414 6.78 9.30 -14.24
CA SER A 414 6.10 10.36 -13.49
C SER A 414 4.59 10.14 -13.48
N CYS A 415 3.98 10.18 -12.29
CA CYS A 415 2.53 10.10 -12.09
C CYS A 415 1.88 11.47 -12.32
N LEU A 416 1.81 11.91 -13.58
CA LEU A 416 1.39 13.27 -13.96
C LEU A 416 -0.10 13.43 -14.23
N ASP A 417 -0.89 12.38 -14.02
CA ASP A 417 -2.26 12.28 -14.53
C ASP A 417 -3.26 13.23 -13.88
N GLY A 418 -2.92 13.91 -12.78
CA GLY A 418 -3.77 14.95 -12.15
C GLY A 418 -5.16 14.48 -11.70
N THR A 419 -5.44 13.19 -11.86
CA THR A 419 -6.66 12.50 -11.47
C THR A 419 -6.23 11.15 -10.95
N ALA A 420 -6.15 10.99 -9.63
CA ALA A 420 -6.35 9.69 -9.02
C ALA A 420 -7.49 8.98 -9.77
N THR A 421 -7.29 7.72 -10.17
CA THR A 421 -8.36 7.05 -10.92
C THR A 421 -9.53 6.85 -9.97
N SER A 422 -10.70 7.44 -10.22
CA SER A 422 -11.89 7.28 -9.37
C SER A 422 -12.60 5.92 -9.60
N THR A 423 -11.85 4.93 -10.06
CA THR A 423 -12.38 3.60 -10.37
C THR A 423 -12.31 2.76 -9.11
N LEU A 424 -13.42 2.64 -8.39
CA LEU A 424 -13.50 1.84 -7.17
C LEU A 424 -12.85 0.44 -7.31
N ALA A 425 -13.05 -0.22 -8.47
CA ALA A 425 -12.52 -1.54 -8.76
C ALA A 425 -11.00 -1.60 -9.02
N ALA A 426 -10.37 -0.45 -9.26
CA ALA A 426 -8.92 -0.27 -9.30
C ALA A 426 -8.39 0.10 -7.92
N ASN A 427 -9.10 0.99 -7.23
CA ASN A 427 -8.76 1.60 -5.94
C ASN A 427 -8.79 0.62 -4.77
N TYR A 428 -9.77 -0.28 -4.79
CA TYR A 428 -9.91 -1.34 -3.81
C TYR A 428 -10.10 -2.66 -4.53
N THR A 429 -9.46 -3.71 -4.04
CA THR A 429 -9.57 -5.05 -4.63
C THR A 429 -9.96 -6.05 -3.56
N ALA A 430 -10.93 -6.90 -3.91
CA ALA A 430 -11.08 -8.19 -3.25
C ALA A 430 -10.13 -9.17 -3.94
N THR A 431 -9.12 -9.66 -3.22
CA THR A 431 -8.09 -10.56 -3.77
C THR A 431 -8.32 -11.96 -3.27
N THR A 432 -8.41 -12.92 -4.19
CA THR A 432 -8.58 -14.34 -3.85
C THR A 432 -7.33 -15.10 -4.22
N PHE A 433 -6.81 -15.89 -3.29
CA PHE A 433 -5.69 -16.81 -3.50
C PHE A 433 -6.20 -18.25 -3.43
N ASN A 434 -5.93 -19.03 -4.48
CA ASN A 434 -6.32 -20.42 -4.57
C ASN A 434 -5.26 -21.23 -5.31
N GLY A 435 -4.48 -21.98 -4.53
CA GLY A 435 -3.43 -22.82 -5.09
C GLY A 435 -2.32 -21.99 -5.72
N ALA A 436 -2.03 -22.28 -6.99
CA ALA A 436 -1.06 -21.55 -7.81
C ALA A 436 -1.70 -20.37 -8.58
N THR A 437 -2.86 -19.89 -8.16
CA THR A 437 -3.56 -18.78 -8.84
C THR A 437 -4.06 -17.74 -7.86
N ALA A 438 -4.12 -16.50 -8.31
CA ALA A 438 -4.81 -15.43 -7.62
C ALA A 438 -5.71 -14.64 -8.57
N SER A 439 -6.61 -13.82 -8.05
CA SER A 439 -7.43 -12.91 -8.85
C SER A 439 -7.81 -11.67 -8.08
N PHE A 440 -7.77 -10.52 -8.75
CA PHE A 440 -8.43 -9.31 -8.29
C PHE A 440 -9.88 -9.34 -8.74
N ILE A 441 -10.76 -8.96 -7.82
CA ILE A 441 -12.20 -8.93 -7.98
C ILE A 441 -12.67 -7.55 -7.54
N ALA A 442 -13.52 -6.92 -8.35
CA ALA A 442 -14.15 -5.67 -7.99
C ALA A 442 -15.01 -5.87 -6.73
N PRO A 443 -14.75 -5.10 -5.65
CA PRO A 443 -15.52 -5.18 -4.41
C PRO A 443 -16.91 -4.58 -4.60
N SER A 444 -17.82 -5.39 -5.15
CA SER A 444 -19.18 -4.99 -5.54
C SER A 444 -20.13 -6.18 -5.48
N ALA A 445 -21.43 -5.90 -5.50
CA ALA A 445 -22.48 -6.91 -5.48
C ALA A 445 -22.38 -7.95 -6.61
N THR A 446 -21.79 -7.58 -7.75
CA THR A 446 -21.66 -8.46 -8.93
C THR A 446 -20.33 -9.22 -8.96
N ALA A 447 -19.37 -8.89 -8.08
CA ALA A 447 -18.07 -9.56 -7.92
C ALA A 447 -17.37 -9.91 -9.25
N THR A 448 -17.15 -8.90 -10.11
CA THR A 448 -16.50 -9.10 -11.41
C THR A 448 -14.99 -9.21 -11.24
N ARG A 449 -14.38 -10.27 -11.78
CA ARG A 449 -12.91 -10.40 -11.83
C ARG A 449 -12.31 -9.30 -12.71
N THR A 450 -11.37 -8.54 -12.17
CA THR A 450 -10.68 -7.42 -12.83
C THR A 450 -9.27 -7.79 -13.29
N SER A 451 -8.63 -8.78 -12.66
CA SER A 451 -7.38 -9.38 -13.13
C SER A 451 -7.21 -10.80 -12.59
N ALA A 452 -6.33 -11.57 -13.19
CA ALA A 452 -6.00 -12.94 -12.81
C ALA A 452 -4.48 -13.13 -12.84
N PHE A 453 -3.96 -13.98 -11.96
CA PHE A 453 -2.53 -14.20 -11.78
C PHE A 453 -2.19 -15.68 -11.68
N SER A 454 -1.02 -16.06 -12.18
CA SER A 454 -0.34 -17.29 -11.79
C SER A 454 0.69 -16.99 -10.71
N LEU A 455 0.83 -17.93 -9.76
CA LEU A 455 1.73 -17.85 -8.63
C LEU A 455 2.82 -18.91 -8.75
N ASP A 456 4.07 -18.49 -8.60
CA ASP A 456 5.24 -19.35 -8.64
C ASP A 456 5.94 -19.38 -7.27
N TYR A 457 5.78 -20.50 -6.57
CA TYR A 457 6.37 -20.78 -5.26
C TYR A 457 7.80 -21.34 -5.34
N THR A 458 8.40 -21.41 -6.53
CA THR A 458 9.74 -22.01 -6.73
C THR A 458 10.89 -20.98 -6.68
N GLN A 459 10.61 -19.80 -6.11
CA GLN A 459 11.57 -18.71 -6.02
C GLN A 459 12.77 -19.10 -5.15
N SER A 460 13.96 -18.63 -5.54
CA SER A 460 15.20 -18.84 -4.78
C SER A 460 15.20 -18.09 -3.45
N THR A 461 14.49 -16.96 -3.39
CA THR A 461 14.37 -16.14 -2.17
C THR A 461 13.22 -16.68 -1.32
N PRO A 462 13.50 -17.25 -0.12
CA PRO A 462 12.46 -17.82 0.72
C PRO A 462 11.43 -16.78 1.16
N GLY A 463 10.14 -17.13 1.12
CA GLY A 463 9.04 -16.25 1.55
C GLY A 463 8.46 -15.38 0.44
N LEU A 464 9.15 -15.24 -0.69
CA LEU A 464 8.62 -14.58 -1.88
C LEU A 464 7.92 -15.56 -2.81
N VAL A 465 6.82 -15.11 -3.40
CA VAL A 465 6.09 -15.82 -4.44
C VAL A 465 6.08 -14.96 -5.69
N GLY A 466 6.57 -15.51 -6.80
CA GLY A 466 6.54 -14.84 -8.10
C GLY A 466 5.09 -14.73 -8.60
N VAL A 467 4.75 -13.59 -9.19
CA VAL A 467 3.42 -13.30 -9.72
C VAL A 467 3.54 -13.01 -11.20
N THR A 468 2.65 -13.57 -12.01
CA THR A 468 2.50 -13.17 -13.42
C THR A 468 1.04 -12.86 -13.71
N ALA A 469 0.78 -11.65 -14.21
CA ALA A 469 -0.54 -11.24 -14.65
C ALA A 469 -0.96 -12.03 -15.90
N LEU A 470 -2.04 -12.78 -15.80
CA LEU A 470 -2.66 -13.48 -16.92
C LEU A 470 -3.57 -12.56 -17.73
N GLN A 471 -4.00 -11.45 -17.13
CA GLN A 471 -4.89 -10.44 -17.72
C GLN A 471 -4.43 -9.05 -17.27
N ALA A 472 -4.60 -8.04 -18.14
CA ALA A 472 -4.35 -6.66 -17.76
C ALA A 472 -5.27 -6.23 -16.61
N PHE A 473 -4.77 -5.37 -15.74
CA PHE A 473 -5.57 -4.69 -14.73
C PHE A 473 -5.73 -3.23 -15.14
N ASN A 474 -6.98 -2.79 -15.26
CA ASN A 474 -7.30 -1.50 -15.84
C ASN A 474 -8.01 -0.61 -14.82
N ALA A 475 -7.66 0.67 -14.84
CA ALA A 475 -8.50 1.73 -14.31
C ALA A 475 -9.36 2.35 -15.44
N SER A 476 -10.35 3.15 -15.07
CA SER A 476 -11.08 4.03 -16.00
C SER A 476 -10.49 5.44 -15.92
N SER A 477 -10.09 5.99 -17.06
CA SER A 477 -9.73 7.40 -17.22
C SER A 477 -10.60 8.00 -18.33
N ASN A 478 -11.35 9.06 -18.02
CA ASN A 478 -12.29 9.69 -18.94
C ASN A 478 -13.27 8.70 -19.61
N GLY A 479 -13.69 7.66 -18.88
CA GLY A 479 -14.59 6.62 -19.37
C GLY A 479 -13.95 5.57 -20.29
N SER A 480 -12.63 5.63 -20.49
CA SER A 480 -11.87 4.64 -21.26
C SER A 480 -10.98 3.79 -20.35
N PRO A 481 -10.84 2.48 -20.62
CA PRO A 481 -9.94 1.63 -19.85
C PRO A 481 -8.48 2.01 -20.13
N VAL A 482 -7.70 2.21 -19.07
CA VAL A 482 -6.24 2.41 -19.11
C VAL A 482 -5.60 1.33 -18.26
N ALA A 483 -4.64 0.59 -18.85
CA ALA A 483 -3.93 -0.45 -18.16
C ALA A 483 -2.97 0.15 -17.13
N ILE A 484 -3.13 -0.23 -15.87
CA ILE A 484 -2.15 0.00 -14.81
C ILE A 484 -0.96 -0.94 -15.03
N PHE A 485 -1.27 -2.20 -15.33
CA PHE A 485 -0.32 -3.19 -15.82
C PHE A 485 -0.96 -4.13 -16.85
N ASN A 486 -0.13 -4.66 -17.74
CA ASN A 486 -0.55 -5.50 -18.85
C ASN A 486 -0.54 -6.99 -18.51
N ALA A 487 -1.20 -7.81 -19.34
CA ALA A 487 -0.98 -9.25 -19.30
C ALA A 487 0.50 -9.57 -19.59
N GLY A 488 1.07 -10.50 -18.85
CA GLY A 488 2.50 -10.82 -18.85
C GLY A 488 3.33 -9.96 -17.91
N ALA A 489 2.77 -8.93 -17.28
CA ALA A 489 3.44 -8.20 -16.20
C ALA A 489 3.83 -9.17 -15.09
N ILE A 490 5.04 -9.00 -14.58
CA ILE A 490 5.59 -9.81 -13.48
C ILE A 490 5.61 -9.01 -12.19
N GLY A 491 5.68 -9.71 -11.08
CA GLY A 491 5.66 -9.11 -9.75
C GLY A 491 5.95 -10.12 -8.67
N TRP A 492 5.72 -9.69 -7.44
CA TRP A 492 6.02 -10.44 -6.23
C TRP A 492 4.87 -10.30 -5.24
N THR A 493 4.63 -11.34 -4.46
CA THR A 493 3.70 -11.28 -3.33
C THR A 493 4.27 -11.97 -2.11
N ILE A 494 3.94 -11.43 -0.95
CA ILE A 494 4.22 -11.99 0.38
C ILE A 494 2.94 -12.10 1.20
N GLN A 495 2.97 -12.95 2.22
CA GLN A 495 1.91 -13.06 3.21
C GLN A 495 2.52 -13.09 4.62
N VAL A 496 1.92 -12.34 5.54
CA VAL A 496 2.24 -12.34 6.97
C VAL A 496 0.95 -12.35 7.79
N GLY A 497 0.71 -13.47 8.48
CA GLY A 497 -0.55 -13.68 9.18
C GLY A 497 -1.77 -13.55 8.26
N GLY A 498 -2.69 -12.66 8.65
CA GLY A 498 -3.90 -12.33 7.88
C GLY A 498 -3.73 -11.20 6.88
N VAL A 499 -2.50 -10.78 6.54
CA VAL A 499 -2.22 -9.68 5.60
C VAL A 499 -1.39 -10.20 4.43
N TYR A 500 -1.69 -9.72 3.23
CA TYR A 500 -0.84 -9.90 2.05
C TYR A 500 -0.38 -8.56 1.52
N ALA A 501 0.75 -8.58 0.83
CA ALA A 501 1.24 -7.48 0.01
C ALA A 501 1.66 -8.01 -1.36
N MET A 502 1.43 -7.22 -2.40
CA MET A 502 1.77 -7.55 -3.78
C MET A 502 2.31 -6.30 -4.48
N VAL A 503 3.42 -6.49 -5.21
CA VAL A 503 3.95 -5.49 -6.14
C VAL A 503 3.94 -6.10 -7.54
N MET A 504 3.38 -5.39 -8.50
CA MET A 504 3.47 -5.69 -9.94
C MET A 504 4.39 -4.67 -10.61
N ASN A 505 4.99 -5.05 -11.75
CA ASN A 505 5.90 -4.20 -12.52
C ASN A 505 7.11 -3.70 -11.70
N SER A 506 7.64 -4.52 -10.77
CA SER A 506 8.77 -4.09 -9.94
C SER A 506 10.00 -3.72 -10.77
N ASN A 507 10.16 -4.33 -11.95
CA ASN A 507 11.26 -4.06 -12.87
C ASN A 507 10.95 -3.00 -13.94
N LEU A 508 9.84 -2.27 -13.80
CA LEU A 508 9.41 -1.24 -14.76
C LEU A 508 9.12 0.07 -14.02
N PHE A 509 9.13 1.18 -14.77
CA PHE A 509 8.91 2.53 -14.25
C PHE A 509 7.51 2.79 -13.69
N ASN A 510 6.58 1.84 -13.83
CA ASN A 510 5.19 1.94 -13.38
C ASN A 510 4.84 0.82 -12.37
N PRO A 511 5.51 0.79 -11.21
CA PRO A 511 5.19 -0.19 -10.18
C PRO A 511 3.76 0.01 -9.69
N PHE A 512 3.13 -1.09 -9.31
CA PHE A 512 1.80 -1.10 -8.72
C PHE A 512 1.82 -1.90 -7.43
N PHE A 513 1.29 -1.34 -6.36
CA PHE A 513 1.27 -1.96 -5.05
C PHE A 513 -0.16 -2.23 -4.59
N SER A 514 -0.36 -3.34 -3.88
CA SER A 514 -1.62 -3.71 -3.26
C SER A 514 -1.37 -4.37 -1.92
N VAL A 515 -2.14 -3.97 -0.92
CA VAL A 515 -2.14 -4.55 0.42
C VAL A 515 -3.56 -4.92 0.80
N GLY A 516 -3.74 -6.00 1.55
CA GLY A 516 -5.07 -6.31 2.05
C GLY A 516 -5.09 -7.26 3.22
N MET A 517 -6.19 -7.19 3.96
CA MET A 517 -6.46 -8.04 5.11
C MET A 517 -7.43 -9.16 4.75
N VAL A 518 -7.29 -10.30 5.42
CA VAL A 518 -8.16 -11.46 5.23
C VAL A 518 -9.61 -11.12 5.58
N VAL A 519 -10.53 -11.56 4.73
CA VAL A 519 -11.97 -11.58 4.98
C VAL A 519 -12.37 -13.05 5.03
N GLN A 520 -12.83 -13.51 6.20
CA GLN A 520 -13.08 -14.94 6.48
C GLN A 520 -14.08 -15.59 5.53
#